data_AF-A0A8S7LDN3-F1
#
_entry.id   AF-A0A8S7LDN3-F1
#
_cell.length_a   1.000
_cell.length_b   1.000
_cell.length_c   1.000
_cell.angle_alpha   90.00
_cell.angle_beta   90.00
_cell.angle_gamma   90.00
#
_symmetry.space_group_name_H-M   'P 1'
#
loop_
_entity.id
_entity.type
_entity.pdbx_description
1 polymer ?
#
loop_
_entity_poly.entity_id
_entity_poly.type
_entity_poly.pdbx_seq_one_letter_code
_entity_poly.pdbx_strand_id
1 'polypeptide(L)'
;RALSARRVLEEAGMPEDKVMQVSAMADQMLLDAKNPQSAGNRRIEIMVLTKSASDTLYQYFGQHGDKVVQPLVQKLDKQQVLSQRAR
;
A
#
# COMPACT_ATOMS: atom_id res chain seq x y z
N ARG A 1 12.03 6.24 6.76
CA ARG A 1 10.80 7.05 6.93
C ARG A 1 9.63 6.21 7.39
N ALA A 2 9.21 5.19 6.64
CA ALA A 2 8.10 4.32 7.06
C ALA A 2 8.38 3.61 8.41
N LEU A 3 9.58 3.07 8.61
CA LEU A 3 9.98 2.47 9.91
C LEU A 3 10.00 3.49 11.05
N SER A 4 10.46 4.71 10.80
CA SER A 4 10.45 5.79 11.79
C SER A 4 9.02 6.16 12.19
N ALA A 5 8.10 6.24 11.22
CA ALA A 5 6.68 6.49 11.51
C ALA A 5 6.05 5.35 12.32
N ARG A 6 6.39 4.09 12.02
CA ARG A 6 5.97 2.93 12.83
C ARG A 6 6.39 3.11 14.30
N ARG A 7 7.67 3.39 14.55
CA ARG A 7 8.19 3.55 15.92
C ARG A 7 7.46 4.67 16.68
N VAL A 8 7.21 5.80 16.03
CA VAL A 8 6.45 6.90 16.65
C VAL A 8 5.04 6.48 17.02
N LEU A 9 4.36 5.68 16.18
CA LEU A 9 3.04 5.16 16.49
C LEU A 9 3.06 4.16 17.66
N GLU A 10 4.09 3.31 17.73
CA GLU A 10 4.28 2.38 18.86
C GLU A 10 4.54 3.12 20.18
N GLU A 11 5.43 4.12 20.16
CA GLU A 11 5.70 5.00 21.30
C GLU A 11 4.45 5.77 21.74
N ALA A 12 3.56 6.11 20.79
CA ALA A 12 2.27 6.73 21.06
C ALA A 12 1.19 5.75 21.56
N GLY A 13 1.52 4.46 21.76
CA GLY A 13 0.64 3.46 22.35
C GLY A 13 -0.08 2.56 21.34
N MET A 14 0.30 2.58 20.05
CA MET A 14 -0.23 1.63 19.08
C MET A 14 0.37 0.23 19.33
N PRO A 15 -0.45 -0.82 19.49
CA PRO A 15 0.07 -2.18 19.67
C PRO A 15 0.86 -2.67 18.45
N GLU A 16 2.00 -3.32 18.70
CA GLU A 16 2.92 -3.78 17.64
C GLU A 16 2.27 -4.80 16.69
N ASP A 17 1.36 -5.63 17.20
CA ASP A 17 0.62 -6.65 16.45
C ASP A 17 -0.39 -6.08 15.45
N LYS A 18 -0.66 -4.76 15.50
CA LYS A 18 -1.55 -4.07 14.56
C LYS A 18 -0.84 -3.60 13.29
N VAL A 19 0.47 -3.73 13.20
CA VAL A 19 1.24 -3.38 11.99
C VAL A 19 1.53 -4.63 11.17
N MET A 20 0.79 -4.79 10.07
CA MET A 20 0.92 -5.98 9.22
C MET A 20 2.19 -5.95 8.35
N GLN A 21 2.56 -4.81 7.78
CA GLN A 21 3.74 -4.68 6.93
C GLN A 21 4.22 -3.22 6.89
N VAL A 22 5.54 -3.04 6.82
CA VAL A 22 6.18 -1.76 6.48
C VAL A 22 6.89 -1.94 5.14
N SER A 23 6.60 -1.07 4.17
CA SER A 23 7.24 -1.09 2.85
C SER A 23 7.90 0.24 2.53
N ALA A 24 8.93 0.21 1.68
CA ALA A 24 9.60 1.37 1.12
C ALA A 24 9.53 1.31 -0.41
N MET A 25 8.65 2.13 -0.99
CA MET A 25 8.40 2.13 -2.45
C MET A 25 9.33 3.06 -3.25
N ALA A 26 10.29 3.70 -2.57
CA ALA A 26 11.29 4.61 -3.15
C ALA A 26 10.72 5.52 -4.25
N ASP A 27 11.31 5.49 -5.45
CA ASP A 27 10.95 6.24 -6.65
C ASP A 27 10.08 5.43 -7.65
N GLN A 28 9.63 4.23 -7.27
CA GLN A 28 8.83 3.36 -8.14
C GLN A 28 7.43 3.92 -8.44
N MET A 29 6.97 4.90 -7.65
CA MET A 29 5.63 5.48 -7.78
C MET A 29 5.65 7.00 -7.57
N LEU A 30 6.14 7.71 -8.59
CA LEU A 30 6.08 9.17 -8.65
C LEU A 30 4.62 9.62 -8.79
N LEU A 31 4.20 10.54 -7.93
CA LEU A 31 2.90 11.21 -8.02
C LEU A 31 2.93 12.27 -9.12
N ASP A 32 4.03 13.03 -9.17
CA ASP A 32 4.35 13.94 -10.26
C ASP A 32 5.55 13.40 -11.03
N ALA A 33 5.26 12.77 -12.17
CA ALA A 33 6.28 12.24 -13.08
C ALA A 33 7.03 13.33 -13.85
N LYS A 34 6.45 14.54 -13.98
CA LYS A 34 7.08 15.67 -14.68
C LYS A 34 8.17 16.32 -13.82
N ASN A 35 8.04 16.22 -12.50
CA ASN A 35 9.07 16.65 -11.55
C ASN A 35 9.37 15.55 -10.52
N PRO A 36 10.25 14.58 -10.87
CA PRO A 36 10.58 13.45 -9.99
C PRO A 36 11.12 13.86 -8.61
N GLN A 37 11.84 14.98 -8.54
CA GLN A 37 12.46 15.48 -7.30
C GLN A 37 11.53 16.37 -6.47
N SER A 38 10.26 16.53 -6.88
CA SER A 38 9.29 17.34 -6.15
C SER A 38 9.08 16.84 -4.73
N ALA A 39 8.82 17.77 -3.81
CA ALA A 39 8.54 17.41 -2.41
C ALA A 39 7.31 16.50 -2.26
N GLY A 40 6.33 16.61 -3.17
CA GLY A 40 5.13 15.78 -3.19
C GLY A 40 5.41 14.29 -3.43
N ASN A 41 6.51 13.95 -4.12
CA ASN A 41 6.92 12.56 -4.31
C ASN A 41 7.53 11.94 -3.04
N ARG A 42 7.83 12.74 -2.01
CA ARG A 42 8.43 12.29 -0.74
C ARG A 42 7.38 12.17 0.36
N ARG A 43 6.51 11.17 0.29
CA ARG A 43 5.38 10.96 1.23
C ARG A 43 5.48 9.69 2.10
N ILE A 44 4.67 9.63 3.15
CA ILE A 44 4.42 8.45 3.98
C ILE A 44 2.94 8.12 3.83
N GLU A 45 2.63 6.90 3.43
CA GLU A 45 1.24 6.42 3.28
C GLU A 45 0.94 5.43 4.41
N ILE A 46 -0.23 5.59 5.02
CA ILE A 46 -0.74 4.69 6.07
C ILE A 46 -2.07 4.14 5.58
N MET A 47 -2.15 2.82 5.42
CA MET A 47 -3.35 2.14 5.01
C MET A 47 -3.99 1.46 6.21
N VAL A 48 -5.20 1.90 6.58
CA VAL A 48 -5.99 1.28 7.65
C VAL A 48 -6.88 0.21 7.02
N LEU A 49 -6.73 -1.03 7.49
CA LEU A 49 -7.43 -2.18 6.93
C LEU A 49 -8.62 -2.58 7.80
N THR A 50 -9.71 -2.99 7.16
CA THR A 50 -10.76 -3.75 7.83
C THR A 50 -10.27 -5.19 8.07
N LYS A 51 -10.92 -5.91 8.99
CA LYS A 51 -10.55 -7.29 9.30
C LYS A 51 -10.57 -8.23 8.08
N SER A 52 -11.59 -8.11 7.24
CA SER A 52 -11.69 -8.90 5.99
C SER A 52 -10.59 -8.55 4.98
N ALA A 53 -10.22 -7.27 4.88
CA ALA A 53 -9.14 -6.83 4.01
C ALA A 53 -7.76 -7.29 4.53
N SER A 54 -7.54 -7.26 5.85
CA SER A 54 -6.29 -7.74 6.45
C SER A 54 -6.14 -9.25 6.28
N ASP A 55 -7.22 -10.02 6.49
CA ASP A 55 -7.19 -11.48 6.33
C ASP A 55 -6.91 -11.84 4.87
N THR A 56 -7.53 -11.13 3.92
CA THR A 56 -7.26 -11.29 2.48
C THR A 56 -5.78 -11.01 2.15
N LEU A 57 -5.23 -9.90 2.64
CA LEU A 57 -3.82 -9.58 2.42
C LEU A 57 -2.88 -10.60 3.08
N TYR A 58 -3.21 -11.07 4.29
CA TYR A 58 -2.44 -12.10 4.98
C TYR A 58 -2.38 -13.41 4.17
N GLN A 59 -3.49 -13.81 3.54
CA GLN A 59 -3.51 -14.99 2.66
C GLN A 59 -2.66 -14.79 1.40
N TYR A 60 -2.64 -13.57 0.85
CA TYR A 60 -1.81 -13.26 -0.33
C TYR A 60 -0.30 -13.21 -0.02
N PHE A 61 0.10 -12.79 1.19
CA PHE A 61 1.52 -12.69 1.56
C PHE A 61 2.07 -13.84 2.37
N GLY A 62 1.20 -14.60 3.05
CA GLY A 62 1.59 -15.67 3.96
C GLY A 62 2.29 -16.84 3.28
N GLN A 63 2.25 -16.95 1.95
CA GLN A 63 2.95 -18.00 1.21
C GLN A 63 4.10 -17.53 0.31
N HIS A 64 4.14 -16.26 -0.14
CA HIS A 64 5.26 -15.74 -0.93
C HIS A 64 5.44 -14.24 -0.69
N GLY A 65 6.49 -13.88 0.06
CA GLY A 65 6.78 -12.52 0.52
C GLY A 65 7.29 -11.54 -0.55
N ASP A 66 6.69 -11.48 -1.73
CA ASP A 66 7.10 -10.49 -2.74
C ASP A 66 5.94 -9.91 -3.61
N LYS A 67 5.88 -8.56 -3.60
CA LYS A 67 5.24 -7.63 -4.55
C LYS A 67 3.70 -7.61 -4.66
N VAL A 68 3.05 -6.97 -3.68
CA VAL A 68 1.60 -6.64 -3.67
C VAL A 68 1.12 -5.62 -4.69
N VAL A 69 2.01 -4.77 -5.20
CA VAL A 69 1.52 -3.53 -5.84
C VAL A 69 0.97 -3.82 -7.24
N GLN A 70 1.34 -4.96 -7.84
CA GLN A 70 0.95 -5.33 -9.20
C GLN A 70 -0.44 -5.98 -9.31
N PRO A 71 -0.88 -6.88 -8.42
CA PRO A 71 -2.17 -7.56 -8.59
C PRO A 71 -3.40 -6.66 -8.34
N LEU A 72 -3.30 -5.62 -7.50
CA LEU A 72 -4.45 -4.76 -7.19
C LEU A 72 -4.81 -3.82 -8.35
N VAL A 73 -3.81 -3.24 -9.01
CA VAL A 73 -3.98 -2.38 -10.19
C VAL A 73 -4.68 -3.15 -11.32
N GLN A 74 -4.27 -4.39 -11.56
CA GLN A 74 -4.86 -5.24 -12.61
C GLN A 74 -6.34 -5.59 -12.36
N LYS A 75 -6.77 -5.70 -11.10
CA LYS A 75 -8.18 -5.98 -10.75
C LYS A 75 -9.06 -4.75 -10.92
N LEU A 76 -8.53 -3.56 -10.58
CA LEU A 76 -9.22 -2.29 -10.78
C LEU A 76 -9.41 -1.99 -12.28
N ASP A 77 -8.38 -2.20 -13.10
CA ASP A 77 -8.46 -2.01 -14.55
C ASP A 77 -9.50 -2.95 -15.19
N LYS A 78 -9.53 -4.23 -14.78
CA LYS A 78 -10.51 -5.20 -15.30
C LYS A 78 -11.95 -4.84 -14.91
N GLN A 79 -12.18 -4.32 -13.72
CA GLN A 79 -13.52 -3.89 -13.29
C GLN A 79 -14.00 -2.63 -14.03
N GLN A 80 -13.09 -1.71 -14.35
CA GLN A 80 -13.43 -0.52 -15.15
C GLN A 80 -13.73 -0.86 -16.62
N VAL A 81 -13.03 -1.83 -17.22
CA VAL A 81 -13.28 -2.23 -18.62
C VAL A 81 -14.61 -2.98 -18.77
N LEU A 82 -15.03 -3.78 -17.77
CA LEU A 82 -16.29 -4.52 -17.82
C LEU A 82 -17.52 -3.61 -17.67
N SER A 83 -17.41 -2.52 -16.92
CA SER A 83 -18.50 -1.55 -16.75
C SER A 83 -18.69 -0.61 -17.95
N GLN A 84 -17.67 -0.45 -18.79
CA GLN A 84 -17.76 0.34 -20.04
C GLN A 84 -18.31 -0.45 -21.23
N ARG A 85 -18.24 -1.80 -21.20
CA ARG A 85 -18.77 -2.67 -22.27
C ARG A 85 -20.25 -3.03 -22.11
N ALA A 86 -20.85 -2.67 -20.96
CA ALA A 86 -22.25 -2.94 -20.65
C ALA A 86 -23.17 -1.71 -20.87
N ARG A 87 -22.73 -0.73 -21.66
CA ARG A 87 -23.52 0.42 -22.12
C ARG A 87 -23.57 0.45 -23.64
#